data_AF-A0A377U660-F1
#
_entry.id   AF-A0A377U660-F1
#
_cell.length_a   1.000
_cell.length_b   1.000
_cell.length_c   1.000
_cell.angle_alpha   90.00
_cell.angle_beta   90.00
_cell.angle_gamma   90.00
#
_symmetry.space_group_name_H-M   'P 1'
#
loop_
_entity.id
_entity.type
_entity.pdbx_description
1 polymer ?
#
loop_
_entity_poly.entity_id
_entity_poly.type
_entity_poly.pdbx_seq_one_letter_code
_entity_poly.pdbx_strand_id
1 'polypeptide(L)' 'MISVGAILPQLLAELDVYQEKLRVWEASPQVTEPVRRLVEMLHKYQHVLTSS' A
#
# COMPACT_ATOMS: atom_id res chain seq x y z
N MET A 1 -15.58 18.33 -2.22
CA MET A 1 -15.73 16.86 -2.28
C MET A 1 -14.38 16.26 -2.60
N ILE A 2 -13.72 15.60 -1.65
CA ILE A 2 -12.50 14.84 -1.94
C ILE A 2 -12.99 13.56 -2.63
N SER A 3 -12.66 13.42 -3.92
CA SER A 3 -13.00 12.23 -4.68
C SER A 3 -12.25 11.05 -4.07
N VAL A 4 -12.98 10.05 -3.56
CA VAL A 4 -12.45 8.82 -2.97
C VAL A 4 -11.51 8.09 -3.96
N GLY A 5 -11.68 8.32 -5.27
CA GLY A 5 -10.82 7.76 -6.32
C GLY A 5 -9.37 8.29 -6.34
N ALA A 6 -9.06 9.42 -5.70
CA ALA A 6 -7.70 9.98 -5.69
C ALA A 6 -6.84 9.52 -4.49
N ILE A 7 -7.45 8.98 -3.44
CA ILE A 7 -6.78 8.68 -2.17
C ILE A 7 -6.05 7.34 -2.24
N LEU A 8 -6.64 6.33 -2.88
CA LEU A 8 -6.08 4.98 -2.94
C LEU A 8 -4.71 4.95 -3.66
N PRO A 9 -4.50 5.60 -4.82
CA PRO A 9 -3.19 5.65 -5.46
C PRO A 9 -2.13 6.37 -4.63
N GLN A 10 -2.51 7.44 -3.92
CA GLN A 10 -1.59 8.18 -3.05
C GLN A 10 -1.18 7.35 -1.83
N LEU A 11 -2.15 6.68 -1.20
CA LEU A 11 -1.90 5.76 -0.09
C LEU A 11 -0.97 4.60 -0.49
N LEU A 12 -1.18 4.03 -1.69
CA LEU A 12 -0.31 2.96 -2.21
C LEU A 12 1.13 3.45 -2.43
N ALA A 13 1.29 4.63 -3.04
CA ALA A 13 2.61 5.23 -3.24
C ALA A 13 3.34 5.52 -1.92
N GLU A 14 2.61 5.99 -0.90
CA GLU A 14 3.18 6.18 0.44
C GLU A 14 3.59 4.85 1.09
N LEU A 15 2.76 3.82 0.96
CA LEU A 15 3.06 2.48 1.49
C LEU A 15 4.28 1.85 0.83
N ASP A 16 4.53 2.08 -0.47
CA ASP A 16 5.74 1.64 -1.15
C ASP A 16 7.00 2.30 -0.56
N VAL A 17 6.95 3.60 -0.30
CA VAL A 17 8.06 4.33 0.35
C VAL A 17 8.31 3.79 1.77
N TYR A 18 7.25 3.46 2.52
CA TYR A 18 7.41 2.88 3.85
C TYR A 18 7.99 1.46 3.81
N GLN A 19 7.60 0.63 2.85
CA GLN A 19 8.20 -0.70 2.68
C GLN A 19 9.69 -0.62 2.35
N GLU A 20 10.10 0.33 1.52
CA GLU A 20 11.52 0.57 1.22
C GLU A 20 12.30 0.94 2.47
N LYS A 21 11.75 1.83 3.32
CA LYS A 21 12.36 2.20 4.61
C LYS A 21 12.48 1.00 5.55
N LEU A 22 11.44 0.16 5.62
CA LEU A 22 11.46 -1.05 6.44
C LEU A 22 12.54 -2.04 5.97
N ARG A 23 12.78 -2.15 4.67
CA ARG A 23 13.89 -2.95 4.11
C ARG A 23 15.25 -2.38 4.51
N VAL A 24 15.45 -1.07 4.36
CA VAL A 24 16.71 -0.40 4.70
C VAL A 24 17.02 -0.47 6.20
N TRP A 25 15.99 -0.47 7.06
CA TRP A 25 16.15 -0.58 8.51
C TRP A 25 16.19 -2.01 9.04
N GLU A 26 16.22 -3.01 8.15
CA GLU A 26 16.23 -4.44 8.52
C GLU A 26 15.11 -4.80 9.52
N ALA A 27 13.93 -4.18 9.34
CA ALA A 27 12.82 -4.37 10.24
C ALA A 27 12.36 -5.83 10.28
N SER A 28 11.93 -6.30 11.45
CA SER A 28 11.54 -7.69 11.67
C SER A 28 10.51 -8.16 10.64
N PRO A 29 10.66 -9.38 10.06
CA PRO A 29 9.69 -9.98 9.16
C PRO A 29 8.27 -10.03 9.73
N GLN A 30 8.13 -10.08 11.06
CA GLN A 30 6.83 -10.05 11.73
C GLN A 30 6.04 -8.76 11.48
N VAL A 31 6.73 -7.66 11.15
CA VAL A 31 6.14 -6.35 10.86
C VAL A 31 6.08 -6.10 9.35
N THR A 32 7.11 -6.51 8.61
CA THR A 32 7.19 -6.23 7.16
C THR A 32 6.28 -7.12 6.32
N GLU A 33 6.09 -8.39 6.67
CA GLU A 33 5.24 -9.30 5.88
C GLU A 33 3.74 -9.01 5.93
N PRO A 34 3.14 -8.64 7.09
CA PRO A 34 1.75 -8.20 7.12
C PRO A 34 1.51 -6.95 6.26
N VAL A 35 2.44 -5.98 6.30
CA VAL A 35 2.34 -4.73 5.53
C VAL A 35 2.44 -5.01 4.02
N ARG A 36 3.41 -5.83 3.60
CA ARG A 36 3.55 -6.25 2.20
C ARG A 36 2.27 -6.94 1.70
N ARG A 37 1.72 -7.88 2.46
CA ARG A 37 0.47 -8.57 2.08
C ARG A 37 -0.72 -7.63 1.97
N LEU A 38 -0.81 -6.62 2.85
CA LEU A 38 -1.88 -5.62 2.77
C LEU A 38 -1.76 -4.79 1.50
N VAL A 39 -0.55 -4.33 1.15
CA VAL A 39 -0.30 -3.57 -0.08
C VAL A 39 -0.63 -4.41 -1.31
N GLU A 40 -0.17 -5.66 -1.37
CA GLU A 40 -0.49 -6.59 -2.45
C GLU A 40 -2.01 -6.80 -2.61
N MET A 41 -2.76 -6.88 -1.51
CA MET A 41 -4.23 -6.94 -1.55
C MET A 41 -4.83 -5.64 -2.09
N LEU A 42 -4.39 -4.49 -1.59
CA LEU A 42 -4.90 -3.18 -2.05
C LEU A 42 -4.62 -2.95 -3.54
N HIS A 43 -3.47 -3.38 -4.07
CA HIS A 43 -3.19 -3.35 -5.52
C HIS A 43 -4.17 -4.20 -6.33
N LYS A 44 -4.54 -5.40 -5.84
CA LYS A 44 -5.53 -6.25 -6.53
C LYS A 44 -6.93 -5.62 -6.55
N TYR A 45 -7.31 -4.95 -5.47
CA TYR A 45 -8.60 -4.27 -5.37
C TYR A 45 -8.61 -2.89 -6.02
N GLN A 46 -7.45 -2.28 -6.29
CA GLN A 46 -7.37 -0.98 -6.95
C GLN A 46 -8.16 -0.96 -8.25
N HIS A 47 -8.03 -1.99 -9.10
CA HIS A 47 -8.78 -2.09 -10.35
C HIS A 47 -10.28 -2.26 -10.13
N VAL A 48 -10.70 -2.98 -9.08
CA VAL A 48 -12.11 -3.20 -8.73
C VAL A 48 -12.75 -1.93 -8.15
N LEU A 49 -11.98 -1.15 -7.39
CA LEU A 49 -12.43 0.07 -6.73
C LEU A 49 -12.36 1.31 -7.63
N THR A 50 -11.56 1.28 -8.71
CA THR A 50 -11.47 2.37 -9.70
C THR A 50 -12.32 2.14 -10.94
N SER A 51 -12.93 0.96 -11.12
CA SER A 51 -13.84 0.65 -12.23
C SER A 51 -15.31 0.99 -11.96
N SER A 52 -15.59 2.06 -11.19
CA SER A 52 -16.96 2.57 -10.93
C SER A 52 -17.31 3.75 -11.82
#